data_AF-A0A8S1CIM6-F1
#
_entry.id   AF-A0A8S1CIM6-F1
#
_cell.length_a   1.000
_cell.length_b   1.000
_cell.length_c   1.000
_cell.angle_alpha   90.00
_cell.angle_beta   90.00
_cell.angle_gamma   90.00
#
_symmetry.space_group_name_H-M   'P 1'
#
loop_
_entity.id
_entity.type
_entity.pdbx_description
1 polymer ?
#
loop_
_entity_poly.entity_id
_entity_poly.type
_entity_poly.pdbx_seq_one_letter_code
_entity_poly.pdbx_strand_id
1 'polypeptide(L)'
;MSLWIRSDHNEDNTLKILRLWLSSVERLYHSINTELRSSNPKRFIDESSPTQWSPLRFDHLIKLKEEALVYARHAWADFIWFLDADVLLTNMDTLKDMVARDLTVSSPMLRSDGLYSNFWCGMTESFYYKRTEDYKPILQLERIGCFEVPMVHTAVLINLRHQASQNLTFVASKVPYYSGPKDDIITFALAAKHFGVPLHICNEASYGYFTLPLEENQSLIFDEAQLVNIRLEAIVDHGDLALSELMAPFAPPPERDTLGLDKIFMINLKRRPDRRLKMMQCFNQLGIEAINVEAVDGRQLNESLLESMGIRMLPNYEDPYHKRPLTMGEIGCFLSHYKVWQKVRPLNYIHSQSCRLCYFCFGALQTNLANLFPFNIGI
;
A
#
# COMPACT_ATOMS: atom_id res chain seq x y z
N MET A 1 1.04 -26.69 -6.52
CA MET A 1 0.13 -25.67 -5.96
C MET A 1 -1.20 -25.76 -6.68
N SER A 2 -2.30 -25.63 -5.96
CA SER A 2 -3.67 -25.65 -6.51
C SER A 2 -4.36 -24.33 -6.18
N LEU A 3 -5.26 -23.88 -7.06
CA LEU A 3 -6.06 -22.67 -6.84
C LEU A 3 -7.48 -23.03 -6.44
N TRP A 4 -8.03 -22.28 -5.48
CA TRP A 4 -9.43 -22.30 -5.13
C TRP A 4 -9.97 -20.87 -5.17
N ILE A 5 -10.86 -20.58 -6.12
CA ILE A 5 -11.32 -19.22 -6.39
C ILE A 5 -12.85 -19.21 -6.45
N ARG A 6 -13.46 -18.23 -5.78
CA ARG A 6 -14.89 -17.96 -5.83
C ARG A 6 -15.09 -16.49 -6.16
N SER A 7 -15.99 -16.22 -7.08
CA SER A 7 -16.36 -14.86 -7.46
C SER A 7 -17.85 -14.84 -7.75
N ASP A 8 -18.58 -14.03 -6.99
CA ASP A 8 -20.01 -13.83 -7.08
C ASP A 8 -20.34 -12.36 -6.79
N HIS A 9 -21.61 -11.97 -6.94
CA HIS A 9 -22.08 -10.61 -6.67
C HIS A 9 -21.28 -9.50 -7.39
N ASN A 10 -20.63 -9.84 -8.52
CA ASN A 10 -19.76 -8.92 -9.24
C ASN A 10 -20.54 -7.78 -9.90
N GLU A 11 -20.10 -6.54 -9.68
CA GLU A 11 -20.66 -5.34 -10.32
C GLU A 11 -19.74 -4.75 -11.41
N ASP A 12 -18.59 -5.38 -11.66
CA ASP A 12 -17.50 -4.87 -12.49
C ASP A 12 -16.96 -5.92 -13.50
N ASN A 13 -15.75 -5.69 -14.01
CA ASN A 13 -15.08 -6.56 -14.98
C ASN A 13 -14.39 -7.79 -14.36
N THR A 14 -14.54 -8.06 -13.05
CA THR A 14 -13.83 -9.14 -12.33
C THR A 14 -13.91 -10.47 -13.05
N LEU A 15 -15.09 -10.88 -13.51
CA LEU A 15 -15.27 -12.17 -14.21
C LEU A 15 -14.50 -12.24 -15.52
N LYS A 16 -14.44 -11.14 -16.27
CA LYS A 16 -13.70 -11.08 -17.54
C LYS A 16 -12.20 -11.15 -17.28
N ILE A 17 -11.72 -10.42 -16.27
CA ILE A 17 -10.31 -10.40 -15.85
C ILE A 17 -9.89 -11.79 -15.36
N LEU A 18 -10.64 -12.40 -14.43
CA LEU A 18 -10.33 -13.72 -13.89
C LEU A 18 -10.31 -14.80 -14.97
N ARG A 19 -11.28 -14.83 -15.89
CA ARG A 19 -11.29 -15.81 -16.99
C ARG A 19 -10.08 -15.66 -17.91
N LEU A 20 -9.70 -14.43 -18.23
CA LEU A 20 -8.51 -14.18 -19.05
C LEU A 20 -7.24 -14.63 -18.32
N TRP A 21 -7.07 -14.22 -17.06
CA TRP A 21 -5.91 -14.59 -16.27
C TRP A 21 -5.81 -16.12 -16.10
N LEU A 22 -6.89 -16.78 -15.70
CA LEU A 22 -6.93 -18.23 -15.51
C LEU A 22 -6.54 -18.99 -16.79
N SER A 23 -7.07 -18.59 -17.95
CA SER A 23 -6.73 -19.27 -19.21
C SER A 23 -5.25 -19.12 -19.59
N SER A 24 -4.57 -18.09 -19.09
CA SER A 24 -3.12 -17.90 -19.30
C SER A 24 -2.23 -18.68 -18.33
N VAL A 25 -2.71 -18.95 -17.10
CA VAL A 25 -1.90 -19.56 -16.03
C VAL A 25 -2.28 -21.00 -15.72
N GLU A 26 -3.35 -21.54 -16.30
CA GLU A 26 -3.91 -22.85 -15.95
C GLU A 26 -2.87 -23.96 -15.84
N ARG A 27 -1.95 -24.02 -16.81
CA ARG A 27 -0.89 -25.02 -16.90
C ARG A 27 0.19 -24.93 -15.81
N LEU A 28 0.26 -23.81 -15.10
CA LEU A 28 1.22 -23.58 -14.02
C LEU A 28 0.75 -24.19 -12.69
N TYR A 29 -0.52 -24.57 -12.60
CA TYR A 29 -1.13 -25.09 -11.38
C TYR A 29 -1.46 -26.58 -11.54
N HIS A 30 -1.35 -27.31 -10.43
CA HIS A 30 -1.69 -28.73 -10.40
C HIS A 30 -3.19 -28.95 -10.60
N SER A 31 -4.01 -28.11 -9.98
CA SER A 31 -5.46 -28.09 -10.16
C SER A 31 -6.02 -26.70 -9.90
N ILE A 32 -7.14 -26.40 -10.55
CA ILE A 32 -7.87 -25.14 -10.40
C ILE A 32 -9.33 -25.47 -10.10
N ASN A 33 -9.80 -25.06 -8.93
CA ASN A 33 -11.18 -25.20 -8.50
C ASN A 33 -11.82 -23.81 -8.45
N THR A 34 -12.56 -23.46 -9.51
CA THR A 34 -13.15 -22.12 -9.66
C THR A 34 -14.67 -22.18 -9.77
N GLU A 35 -15.34 -21.24 -9.10
CA GLU A 35 -16.75 -20.96 -9.34
C GLU A 35 -16.92 -19.45 -9.59
N LEU A 36 -17.28 -19.09 -10.82
CA LEU A 36 -17.36 -17.70 -11.30
C LEU A 36 -18.80 -17.40 -11.72
N ARG A 37 -19.59 -16.78 -10.83
CA ARG A 37 -21.02 -16.51 -11.02
C ARG A 37 -21.25 -15.17 -11.70
N SER A 38 -21.94 -15.21 -12.84
CA SER A 38 -22.18 -14.05 -13.72
C SER A 38 -23.53 -13.37 -13.56
N SER A 39 -24.41 -13.86 -12.68
CA SER A 39 -25.82 -13.47 -12.64
C SER A 39 -26.26 -12.93 -11.28
N ASN A 40 -27.38 -12.19 -11.31
CA ASN A 40 -28.08 -11.67 -10.14
C ASN A 40 -28.28 -12.72 -9.02
N PRO A 41 -28.31 -12.25 -7.76
CA PRO A 41 -28.27 -10.84 -7.37
C PRO A 41 -26.83 -10.29 -7.33
N LYS A 42 -26.70 -8.96 -7.51
CA LYS A 42 -25.43 -8.24 -7.36
C LYS A 42 -25.06 -7.99 -5.90
N ARG A 43 -26.01 -8.18 -4.98
CA ARG A 43 -25.90 -7.94 -3.55
C ARG A 43 -26.77 -8.93 -2.79
N PHE A 44 -26.49 -9.14 -1.51
CA PHE A 44 -27.40 -9.84 -0.63
C PHE A 44 -28.66 -9.02 -0.37
N ILE A 45 -29.77 -9.68 -0.02
CA ILE A 45 -31.07 -9.03 0.14
C ILE A 45 -31.11 -8.06 1.34
N ASP A 46 -30.19 -8.22 2.28
CA ASP A 46 -30.03 -7.39 3.48
C ASP A 46 -28.93 -6.32 3.34
N GLU A 47 -28.36 -6.16 2.14
CA GLU A 47 -27.40 -5.11 1.82
C GLU A 47 -28.08 -3.89 1.19
N SER A 48 -27.75 -2.72 1.71
CA SER A 48 -28.16 -1.40 1.22
C SER A 48 -27.07 -0.73 0.36
N SER A 49 -25.81 -1.13 0.52
CA SER A 49 -24.65 -0.61 -0.22
C SER A 49 -23.59 -1.70 -0.43
N PRO A 50 -22.70 -1.57 -1.45
CA PRO A 50 -21.68 -2.58 -1.75
C PRO A 50 -20.62 -2.75 -0.64
N THR A 51 -20.47 -1.75 0.23
CA THR A 51 -19.51 -1.76 1.35
C THR A 51 -20.11 -2.29 2.66
N GLN A 52 -21.41 -2.56 2.68
CA GLN A 52 -22.06 -3.06 3.89
C GLN A 52 -21.70 -4.52 4.16
N TRP A 53 -21.29 -4.82 5.38
CA TRP A 53 -21.04 -6.17 5.86
C TRP A 53 -22.27 -6.73 6.58
N SER A 54 -23.24 -7.20 5.79
CA SER A 54 -24.51 -7.72 6.32
C SER A 54 -24.38 -9.12 6.95
N PRO A 55 -25.32 -9.53 7.83
CA PRO A 55 -25.32 -10.89 8.38
C PRO A 55 -25.33 -12.01 7.32
N LEU A 56 -26.02 -11.84 6.19
CA LEU A 56 -26.00 -12.85 5.11
C LEU A 56 -24.67 -12.87 4.37
N ARG A 57 -24.03 -11.71 4.17
CA ARG A 57 -22.68 -11.63 3.60
C ARG A 57 -21.67 -12.38 4.46
N PHE A 58 -21.73 -12.19 5.80
CA PHE A 58 -20.89 -12.94 6.73
C PHE A 58 -21.15 -14.46 6.67
N ASP A 59 -22.42 -14.91 6.66
CA ASP A 59 -22.73 -16.34 6.50
C ASP A 59 -22.11 -16.93 5.24
N HIS A 60 -22.23 -16.19 4.13
CA HIS A 60 -21.72 -16.63 2.84
C HIS A 60 -20.19 -16.72 2.85
N LEU A 61 -19.48 -15.69 3.32
CA LEU A 61 -18.02 -15.71 3.40
C LEU A 61 -17.50 -16.81 4.35
N ILE A 62 -18.10 -16.96 5.53
CA ILE A 62 -17.77 -18.01 6.50
C ILE A 62 -17.93 -19.38 5.85
N LYS A 63 -19.05 -19.61 5.15
CA LYS A 63 -19.30 -20.86 4.44
C LYS A 63 -18.22 -21.13 3.39
N LEU A 64 -17.87 -20.14 2.57
CA LEU A 64 -16.83 -20.28 1.54
C LEU A 64 -15.46 -20.60 2.15
N LYS A 65 -15.04 -19.88 3.21
CA LYS A 65 -13.76 -20.13 3.88
C LYS A 65 -13.72 -21.52 4.52
N GLU A 66 -14.81 -21.96 5.14
CA GLU A 66 -14.92 -23.30 5.72
C GLU A 66 -14.91 -24.39 4.63
N GLU A 67 -15.63 -24.21 3.53
CA GLU A 67 -15.60 -25.13 2.39
C GLU A 67 -14.20 -25.27 1.80
N ALA A 68 -13.46 -24.18 1.66
CA ALA A 68 -12.07 -24.20 1.19
C ALA A 68 -11.15 -24.95 2.16
N LEU A 69 -11.29 -24.72 3.47
CA LEU A 69 -10.52 -25.42 4.52
C LEU A 69 -10.79 -26.93 4.49
N VAL A 70 -12.06 -27.32 4.41
CA VAL A 70 -12.49 -28.71 4.31
C VAL A 70 -11.97 -29.34 3.01
N TYR A 71 -12.09 -28.63 1.88
CA TYR A 71 -11.58 -29.09 0.59
C TYR A 71 -10.08 -29.37 0.63
N ALA A 72 -9.27 -28.45 1.18
CA ALA A 72 -7.82 -28.63 1.27
C ALA A 72 -7.42 -29.85 2.11
N ARG A 73 -8.11 -30.10 3.23
CA ARG A 73 -7.92 -31.31 4.05
C ARG A 73 -8.24 -32.58 3.26
N HIS A 74 -9.35 -32.62 2.52
CA HIS A 74 -9.73 -33.77 1.70
C HIS A 74 -8.81 -33.99 0.49
N ALA A 75 -8.23 -32.91 -0.04
CA ALA A 75 -7.25 -32.94 -1.12
C ALA A 75 -5.83 -33.33 -0.65
N TRP A 76 -5.65 -33.58 0.65
CA TRP A 76 -4.36 -33.92 1.27
C TRP A 76 -3.29 -32.84 1.02
N ALA A 77 -3.72 -31.58 1.03
CA ALA A 77 -2.79 -30.47 0.94
C ALA A 77 -1.98 -30.33 2.24
N ASP A 78 -0.67 -30.08 2.12
CA ASP A 78 0.19 -29.79 3.28
C ASP A 78 -0.13 -28.43 3.92
N PHE A 79 -0.57 -27.47 3.10
CA PHE A 79 -0.88 -26.12 3.51
C PHE A 79 -2.12 -25.59 2.78
N ILE A 80 -2.86 -24.70 3.44
CA ILE A 80 -3.84 -23.82 2.79
C ILE A 80 -3.47 -22.37 3.08
N TRP A 81 -3.49 -21.53 2.05
CA TRP A 81 -3.25 -20.10 2.18
C TRP A 81 -4.51 -19.33 1.82
N PHE A 82 -5.12 -18.71 2.82
CA PHE A 82 -6.19 -17.74 2.61
C PHE A 82 -5.56 -16.39 2.26
N LEU A 83 -5.92 -15.84 1.10
CA LEU A 83 -5.40 -14.58 0.60
C LEU A 83 -6.57 -13.77 0.03
N ASP A 84 -6.82 -12.60 0.59
CA ASP A 84 -7.84 -11.69 0.09
C ASP A 84 -7.40 -11.06 -1.24
N ALA A 85 -8.37 -10.66 -2.07
CA ALA A 85 -8.13 -10.24 -3.45
C ALA A 85 -7.49 -8.85 -3.59
N ASP A 86 -7.51 -8.06 -2.51
CA ASP A 86 -6.95 -6.72 -2.38
C ASP A 86 -5.49 -6.70 -1.89
N VAL A 87 -4.88 -7.89 -1.73
CA VAL A 87 -3.48 -8.01 -1.32
C VAL A 87 -2.51 -7.84 -2.48
N LEU A 88 -1.56 -6.94 -2.31
CA LEU A 88 -0.44 -6.66 -3.22
C LEU A 88 0.86 -7.23 -2.65
N LEU A 89 1.16 -8.47 -2.98
CA LEU A 89 2.43 -9.11 -2.58
C LEU A 89 3.58 -8.60 -3.44
N THR A 90 4.48 -7.83 -2.84
CA THR A 90 5.69 -7.31 -3.50
C THR A 90 6.90 -8.23 -3.31
N ASN A 91 6.87 -9.10 -2.29
CA ASN A 91 7.92 -10.07 -2.04
C ASN A 91 7.56 -11.45 -2.62
N MET A 92 8.34 -11.89 -3.62
CA MET A 92 8.14 -13.16 -4.31
C MET A 92 8.44 -14.40 -3.45
N ASP A 93 9.15 -14.25 -2.33
CA ASP A 93 9.48 -15.35 -1.42
C ASP A 93 8.47 -15.50 -0.27
N THR A 94 7.44 -14.64 -0.18
CA THR A 94 6.43 -14.63 0.91
C THR A 94 5.90 -16.02 1.26
N LEU A 95 5.46 -16.81 0.28
CA LEU A 95 4.91 -18.14 0.56
C LEU A 95 5.98 -19.11 1.06
N LYS A 96 7.20 -19.07 0.49
CA LYS A 96 8.31 -19.93 0.91
C LYS A 96 8.71 -19.60 2.34
N ASP A 97 8.80 -18.31 2.64
CA ASP A 97 9.06 -17.76 3.96
C ASP A 97 8.04 -18.28 4.98
N MET A 98 6.74 -18.17 4.68
CA MET A 98 5.69 -18.62 5.60
C MET A 98 5.71 -20.14 5.80
N VAL A 99 5.98 -20.92 4.74
CA VAL A 99 6.12 -22.39 4.83
C VAL A 99 7.34 -22.80 5.65
N ALA A 100 8.47 -22.12 5.48
CA ALA A 100 9.73 -22.45 6.16
C ALA A 100 9.69 -22.26 7.68
N ARG A 101 8.74 -21.47 8.18
CA ARG A 101 8.55 -21.22 9.62
C ARG A 101 7.99 -22.42 10.38
N ASP A 102 7.35 -23.35 9.67
CA ASP A 102 6.74 -24.55 10.25
C ASP A 102 5.82 -24.24 11.45
N LEU A 103 5.05 -23.15 11.36
CA LEU A 103 4.05 -22.76 12.35
C LEU A 103 2.68 -23.31 11.94
N THR A 104 1.82 -23.64 12.91
CA THR A 104 0.45 -24.12 12.62
C THR A 104 -0.36 -23.06 11.88
N VAL A 105 -0.28 -21.80 12.32
CA VAL A 105 -0.86 -20.64 11.62
C VAL A 105 0.16 -19.51 11.60
N SER A 106 0.39 -18.94 10.42
CA SER A 106 1.27 -17.79 10.21
C SER A 106 0.66 -16.79 9.22
N SER A 107 1.00 -15.53 9.38
CA SER A 107 0.59 -14.44 8.51
C SER A 107 1.77 -13.53 8.23
N PRO A 108 2.05 -13.17 6.97
CA PRO A 108 3.00 -12.11 6.66
C PRO A 108 2.39 -10.77 7.05
N MET A 109 3.15 -9.90 7.72
CA MET A 109 2.70 -8.55 8.02
C MET A 109 2.62 -7.73 6.72
N LEU A 110 1.41 -7.28 6.41
CA LEU A 110 1.12 -6.43 5.25
C LEU A 110 1.00 -4.98 5.70
N ARG A 111 1.49 -4.06 4.87
CA ARG A 111 1.38 -2.62 5.10
C ARG A 111 0.08 -2.06 4.52
N SER A 112 -0.60 -1.23 5.26
CA SER A 112 -1.70 -0.40 4.75
C SER A 112 -1.38 1.07 5.00
N ASP A 113 -2.25 1.95 4.52
CA ASP A 113 -2.21 3.35 4.92
C ASP A 113 -2.47 3.49 6.44
N GLY A 114 -1.75 4.39 7.09
CA GLY A 114 -1.88 4.65 8.53
C GLY A 114 -1.49 3.50 9.47
N LEU A 115 -2.33 3.27 10.49
CA LEU A 115 -2.09 2.30 11.58
C LEU A 115 -3.07 1.11 11.55
N TYR A 116 -3.72 0.87 10.41
CA TYR A 116 -4.48 -0.36 10.20
C TYR A 116 -3.50 -1.49 9.84
N SER A 117 -3.84 -2.73 10.16
CA SER A 117 -2.94 -3.87 9.91
C SER A 117 -3.72 -5.18 9.89
N ASN A 118 -3.14 -6.19 9.26
CA ASN A 118 -3.72 -7.52 9.14
C ASN A 118 -3.58 -8.40 10.41
N PHE A 119 -3.44 -7.77 11.59
CA PHE A 119 -3.27 -8.43 12.89
C PHE A 119 -3.68 -7.52 14.04
N TRP A 120 -4.06 -8.11 15.18
CA TRP A 120 -4.32 -7.39 16.43
C TRP A 120 -3.40 -7.89 17.54
N CYS A 121 -2.88 -7.01 18.40
CA CYS A 121 -2.13 -7.42 19.60
C CYS A 121 -2.99 -7.59 20.85
N GLY A 122 -4.28 -7.29 20.77
CA GLY A 122 -5.19 -7.37 21.90
C GLY A 122 -6.63 -7.43 21.45
N MET A 123 -7.47 -8.00 22.32
CA MET A 123 -8.92 -8.02 22.15
C MET A 123 -9.60 -7.47 23.41
N THR A 124 -10.75 -6.81 23.24
CA THR A 124 -11.65 -6.41 24.33
C THR A 124 -12.40 -7.62 24.89
N GLU A 125 -13.15 -7.42 25.98
CA GLU A 125 -14.08 -8.43 26.51
C GLU A 125 -15.18 -8.81 25.50
N SER A 126 -15.53 -7.89 24.61
CA SER A 126 -16.44 -8.10 23.48
C SER A 126 -15.75 -8.65 22.23
N PHE A 127 -14.50 -9.08 22.32
CA PHE A 127 -13.71 -9.70 21.24
C PHE A 127 -13.34 -8.79 20.06
N TYR A 128 -13.44 -7.47 20.22
CA TYR A 128 -13.02 -6.51 19.20
C TYR A 128 -11.61 -6.00 19.46
N TYR A 129 -11.08 -5.24 18.49
CA TYR A 129 -9.77 -4.65 18.54
C TYR A 129 -9.45 -3.95 19.87
N LYS A 130 -8.28 -4.26 20.44
CA LYS A 130 -7.69 -3.52 21.57
C LYS A 130 -6.22 -3.20 21.27
N ARG A 131 -5.87 -1.91 21.22
CA ARG A 131 -4.47 -1.45 21.10
C ARG A 131 -3.69 -1.84 22.36
N THR A 132 -2.51 -2.43 22.18
CA THR A 132 -1.56 -2.72 23.26
C THR A 132 -0.23 -2.03 23.01
N GLU A 133 0.67 -2.04 23.99
CA GLU A 133 2.01 -1.45 23.90
C GLU A 133 2.89 -2.14 22.84
N ASP A 134 2.65 -3.42 22.57
CA ASP A 134 3.41 -4.20 21.58
C ASP A 134 3.04 -3.87 20.14
N TYR A 135 1.86 -3.28 19.91
CA TYR A 135 1.33 -3.09 18.56
C TYR A 135 2.21 -2.18 17.69
N LYS A 136 2.54 -0.98 18.18
CA LYS A 136 3.33 -0.01 17.39
C LYS A 136 4.75 -0.51 17.12
N PRO A 137 5.49 -1.06 18.12
CA PRO A 137 6.81 -1.60 17.87
C PRO A 137 6.84 -2.71 16.81
N ILE A 138 5.81 -3.57 16.74
CA ILE A 138 5.72 -4.60 15.70
C ILE A 138 5.40 -3.96 14.34
N LEU A 139 4.39 -3.09 14.27
CA LEU A 139 3.95 -2.47 13.00
C LEU A 139 5.03 -1.59 12.37
N GLN A 140 5.74 -0.81 13.19
CA GLN A 140 6.76 0.15 12.75
C GLN A 140 8.16 -0.48 12.60
N LEU A 141 8.24 -1.82 12.68
CA LEU A 141 9.49 -2.58 12.56
C LEU A 141 10.56 -2.21 13.60
N GLU A 142 10.15 -1.71 14.77
CA GLU A 142 11.05 -1.50 15.91
C GLU A 142 11.39 -2.83 16.59
N ARG A 143 10.46 -3.80 16.52
CA ARG A 143 10.67 -5.20 16.90
C ARG A 143 10.43 -6.08 15.68
N ILE A 144 11.45 -6.84 15.30
CA ILE A 144 11.45 -7.70 14.12
C ILE A 144 11.39 -9.16 14.57
N GLY A 145 10.48 -9.96 13.98
CA GLY A 145 10.31 -11.37 14.28
C GLY A 145 8.95 -11.93 13.85
N CYS A 146 8.63 -13.11 14.38
CA CYS A 146 7.29 -13.69 14.35
C CYS A 146 6.70 -13.67 15.75
N PHE A 147 5.55 -13.04 15.91
CA PHE A 147 4.93 -12.78 17.20
C PHE A 147 3.61 -13.52 17.32
N GLU A 148 3.41 -14.22 18.45
CA GLU A 148 2.10 -14.73 18.81
C GLU A 148 1.15 -13.54 19.05
N VAL A 149 0.01 -13.56 18.37
CA VAL A 149 -1.00 -12.50 18.43
C VAL A 149 -2.39 -13.11 18.53
N PRO A 150 -3.35 -12.44 19.17
CA PRO A 150 -4.71 -12.98 19.31
C PRO A 150 -5.48 -13.09 18.00
N MET A 151 -5.12 -12.36 16.93
CA MET A 151 -5.85 -12.38 15.66
C MET A 151 -4.94 -12.00 14.49
N VAL A 152 -5.09 -12.73 13.37
CA VAL A 152 -4.52 -12.41 12.05
C VAL A 152 -5.60 -12.56 10.97
N HIS A 153 -5.54 -11.76 9.91
CA HIS A 153 -6.47 -11.81 8.79
C HIS A 153 -5.79 -11.48 7.45
N THR A 154 -6.57 -11.40 6.37
CA THR A 154 -6.17 -10.98 5.01
C THR A 154 -5.18 -11.87 4.25
N ALA A 155 -4.12 -12.35 4.91
CA ALA A 155 -3.18 -13.32 4.39
C ALA A 155 -2.82 -14.32 5.49
N VAL A 156 -3.42 -15.51 5.48
CA VAL A 156 -3.29 -16.49 6.58
C VAL A 156 -2.92 -17.87 6.01
N LEU A 157 -1.70 -18.31 6.30
CA LEU A 157 -1.23 -19.65 5.96
C LEU A 157 -1.47 -20.60 7.13
N ILE A 158 -2.13 -21.73 6.85
CA ILE A 158 -2.35 -22.82 7.80
C ILE A 158 -1.55 -24.04 7.36
N ASN A 159 -0.72 -24.57 8.25
CA ASN A 159 0.00 -25.83 8.06
C ASN A 159 -0.91 -27.00 8.46
N LEU A 160 -1.47 -27.67 7.46
CA LEU A 160 -2.44 -28.75 7.63
C LEU A 160 -1.79 -30.07 8.08
N ARG A 161 -0.45 -30.16 8.00
CA ARG A 161 0.32 -31.29 8.52
C ARG A 161 0.31 -31.35 10.04
N HIS A 162 0.10 -30.21 10.70
CA HIS A 162 -0.01 -30.15 12.16
C HIS A 162 -1.37 -30.66 12.61
N GLN A 163 -1.41 -31.65 13.50
CA GLN A 163 -2.67 -32.21 14.00
C GLN A 163 -3.60 -31.16 14.62
N ALA A 164 -3.03 -30.15 15.29
CA ALA A 164 -3.79 -29.07 15.90
C ALA A 164 -4.59 -28.23 14.88
N SER A 165 -4.17 -28.21 13.61
CA SER A 165 -4.89 -27.52 12.53
C SER A 165 -6.26 -28.11 12.23
N GLN A 166 -6.52 -29.37 12.60
CA GLN A 166 -7.80 -30.06 12.33
C GLN A 166 -8.99 -29.44 13.07
N ASN A 167 -8.72 -28.77 14.20
CA ASN A 167 -9.76 -28.14 15.01
C ASN A 167 -10.05 -26.68 14.58
N LEU A 168 -9.23 -26.10 13.69
CA LEU A 168 -9.48 -24.77 13.16
C LEU A 168 -10.74 -24.75 12.29
N THR A 169 -11.54 -23.70 12.44
CA THR A 169 -12.85 -23.54 11.80
C THR A 169 -13.20 -22.06 11.70
N PHE A 170 -13.93 -21.68 10.64
CA PHE A 170 -14.54 -20.34 10.52
C PHE A 170 -15.99 -20.33 11.03
N VAL A 171 -16.53 -21.50 11.38
CA VAL A 171 -17.94 -21.69 11.78
C VAL A 171 -18.09 -21.68 13.30
N ALA A 172 -18.84 -20.71 13.80
CA ALA A 172 -19.07 -20.50 15.23
C ALA A 172 -19.71 -21.70 15.93
N SER A 173 -20.65 -22.39 15.29
CA SER A 173 -21.33 -23.56 15.86
C SER A 173 -20.42 -24.78 16.07
N LYS A 174 -19.22 -24.78 15.48
CA LYS A 174 -18.19 -25.81 15.70
C LYS A 174 -17.27 -25.47 16.88
N VAL A 175 -17.38 -24.27 17.45
CA VAL A 175 -16.56 -23.81 18.58
C VAL A 175 -17.35 -23.99 19.89
N PRO A 176 -16.89 -24.80 20.85
CA PRO A 176 -17.58 -24.97 22.11
C PRO A 176 -17.71 -23.67 22.91
N TYR A 177 -18.92 -23.41 23.44
CA TYR A 177 -19.24 -22.23 24.25
C TYR A 177 -18.97 -20.89 23.56
N TYR A 178 -19.13 -20.83 22.23
CA TYR A 178 -18.92 -19.61 21.46
C TYR A 178 -19.87 -18.49 21.90
N SER A 179 -19.29 -17.34 22.26
CA SER A 179 -20.02 -16.12 22.64
C SER A 179 -19.57 -14.89 21.85
N GLY A 180 -18.77 -15.10 20.80
CA GLY A 180 -18.28 -14.02 19.93
C GLY A 180 -19.34 -13.49 18.97
N PRO A 181 -19.03 -12.39 18.26
CA PRO A 181 -19.87 -11.88 17.18
C PRO A 181 -19.87 -12.82 15.97
N LYS A 182 -20.78 -12.56 15.03
CA LYS A 182 -20.81 -13.24 13.75
C LYS A 182 -19.85 -12.54 12.79
N ASP A 183 -18.62 -13.02 12.79
CA ASP A 183 -17.51 -12.44 12.05
C ASP A 183 -16.47 -13.54 11.80
N ASP A 184 -16.01 -13.71 10.56
CA ASP A 184 -15.15 -14.83 10.16
C ASP A 184 -13.76 -14.75 10.81
N ILE A 185 -13.19 -13.55 10.93
CA ILE A 185 -11.84 -13.35 11.47
C ILE A 185 -11.83 -13.51 12.99
N ILE A 186 -12.87 -13.01 13.68
CA ILE A 186 -13.04 -13.18 15.12
C ILE A 186 -13.39 -14.63 15.44
N THR A 187 -14.26 -15.28 14.66
CA THR A 187 -14.62 -16.69 14.88
C THR A 187 -13.39 -17.58 14.75
N PHE A 188 -12.57 -17.37 13.71
CA PHE A 188 -11.35 -18.13 13.50
C PHE A 188 -10.34 -17.93 14.65
N ALA A 189 -10.16 -16.69 15.11
CA ALA A 189 -9.30 -16.38 16.24
C ALA A 189 -9.75 -17.04 17.55
N LEU A 190 -11.06 -17.00 17.83
CA LEU A 190 -11.63 -17.63 19.02
C LEU A 190 -11.57 -19.15 18.93
N ALA A 191 -11.75 -19.74 17.74
CA ALA A 191 -11.54 -21.16 17.51
C ALA A 191 -10.09 -21.56 17.80
N ALA A 192 -9.12 -20.84 17.22
CA ALA A 192 -7.70 -21.09 17.44
C ALA A 192 -7.34 -21.01 18.93
N LYS A 193 -7.78 -19.95 19.62
CA LYS A 193 -7.60 -19.79 21.06
C LYS A 193 -8.22 -20.93 21.87
N HIS A 194 -9.45 -21.32 21.55
CA HIS A 194 -10.15 -22.41 22.25
C HIS A 194 -9.40 -23.74 22.16
N PHE A 195 -8.83 -24.03 20.99
CA PHE A 195 -8.10 -25.27 20.73
C PHE A 195 -6.59 -25.17 21.01
N GLY A 196 -6.12 -24.07 21.62
CA GLY A 196 -4.71 -23.89 21.97
C GLY A 196 -3.77 -23.77 20.76
N VAL A 197 -4.27 -23.25 19.63
CA VAL A 197 -3.50 -23.01 18.41
C VAL A 197 -3.04 -21.54 18.38
N PRO A 198 -1.75 -21.25 18.58
CA PRO A 198 -1.24 -19.88 18.50
C PRO A 198 -1.28 -19.36 17.06
N LEU A 199 -1.68 -18.10 16.91
CA LEU A 199 -1.65 -17.37 15.65
C LEU A 199 -0.42 -16.47 15.62
N HIS A 200 0.27 -16.40 14.49
CA HIS A 200 1.52 -15.63 14.38
C HIS A 200 1.47 -14.60 13.27
N ILE A 201 1.96 -13.40 13.56
CA ILE A 201 2.27 -12.36 12.57
C ILE A 201 3.78 -12.24 12.41
N CYS A 202 4.28 -12.23 11.18
CA CYS A 202 5.71 -12.20 10.87
C CYS A 202 6.08 -10.96 10.06
N ASN A 203 7.04 -10.17 10.54
CA ASN A 203 7.44 -8.90 9.93
C ASN A 203 8.94 -8.85 9.55
N GLU A 204 9.58 -10.01 9.43
CA GLU A 204 11.03 -10.14 9.16
C GLU A 204 11.44 -9.70 7.75
N ALA A 205 10.47 -9.58 6.84
CA ALA A 205 10.65 -8.97 5.53
C ALA A 205 9.49 -8.03 5.23
N SER A 206 9.70 -7.14 4.26
CA SER A 206 8.60 -6.39 3.65
C SER A 206 7.87 -7.35 2.70
N TYR A 207 6.67 -7.78 3.08
CA TYR A 207 5.93 -8.82 2.35
C TYR A 207 4.99 -8.29 1.28
N GLY A 208 4.31 -7.19 1.56
CA GLY A 208 3.35 -6.59 0.65
C GLY A 208 2.46 -5.57 1.33
N TYR A 209 1.39 -5.22 0.62
CA TYR A 209 0.46 -4.18 0.99
C TYR A 209 -0.99 -4.61 0.81
N PHE A 210 -1.94 -3.88 1.38
CA PHE A 210 -3.37 -4.10 1.19
C PHE A 210 -4.17 -2.83 1.52
N THR A 211 -5.38 -2.69 0.97
CA THR A 211 -6.27 -1.55 1.19
C THR A 211 -6.99 -1.63 2.54
N LEU A 212 -7.44 -0.50 3.07
CA LEU A 212 -8.28 -0.49 4.25
C LEU A 212 -9.72 -0.79 3.83
N PRO A 213 -10.49 -1.54 4.64
CA PRO A 213 -11.89 -1.76 4.37
C PRO A 213 -12.62 -0.41 4.38
N LEU A 214 -13.46 -0.18 3.37
CA LEU A 214 -14.34 0.98 3.32
C LEU A 214 -15.35 0.94 4.45
N GLU A 215 -15.72 2.11 4.98
CA GLU A 215 -16.84 2.23 5.90
C GLU A 215 -18.17 2.02 5.15
N GLU A 216 -19.23 1.73 5.91
CA GLU A 216 -20.57 1.57 5.37
C GLU A 216 -21.00 2.84 4.61
N ASN A 217 -21.47 2.67 3.38
CA ASN A 217 -21.92 3.73 2.48
C ASN A 217 -20.83 4.69 1.97
N GLN A 218 -19.56 4.41 2.20
CA GLN A 218 -18.48 5.10 1.49
C GLN A 218 -18.51 4.77 -0.01
N SER A 219 -18.19 5.78 -0.82
CA SER A 219 -18.09 5.61 -2.27
C SER A 219 -16.87 4.76 -2.64
N LEU A 220 -16.99 3.95 -3.69
CA LEU A 220 -15.89 3.17 -4.24
C LEU A 220 -14.73 4.04 -4.76
N ILE A 221 -14.96 5.34 -5.00
CA ILE A 221 -13.91 6.31 -5.33
C ILE A 221 -12.83 6.36 -4.25
N PHE A 222 -13.20 6.16 -2.98
CA PHE A 222 -12.23 6.12 -1.89
C PHE A 222 -11.35 4.88 -1.93
N ASP A 223 -11.88 3.73 -2.38
CA ASP A 223 -11.11 2.51 -2.55
C ASP A 223 -10.09 2.65 -3.68
N GLU A 224 -10.50 3.26 -4.80
CA GLU A 224 -9.59 3.61 -5.90
C GLU A 224 -8.47 4.55 -5.44
N ALA A 225 -8.79 5.58 -4.66
CA ALA A 225 -7.79 6.49 -4.10
C ALA A 225 -6.81 5.79 -3.14
N GLN A 226 -7.31 4.87 -2.31
CA GLN A 226 -6.46 4.05 -1.43
C GLN A 226 -5.52 3.14 -2.22
N LEU A 227 -6.04 2.49 -3.27
CA LEU A 227 -5.24 1.65 -4.16
C LEU A 227 -4.12 2.44 -4.85
N VAL A 228 -4.43 3.66 -5.32
CA VAL A 228 -3.42 4.57 -5.87
C VAL A 228 -2.36 4.92 -4.83
N ASN A 229 -2.75 5.25 -3.59
CA ASN A 229 -1.82 5.58 -2.51
C ASN A 229 -0.88 4.42 -2.19
N ILE A 230 -1.42 3.22 -1.97
CA ILE A 230 -0.64 2.02 -1.68
C ILE A 230 0.30 1.67 -2.84
N ARG A 231 -0.16 1.80 -4.08
CA ARG A 231 0.69 1.56 -5.25
C ARG A 231 1.85 2.56 -5.31
N LEU A 232 1.64 3.82 -4.92
CA LEU A 232 2.71 4.81 -4.82
C LEU A 232 3.71 4.47 -3.72
N GLU A 233 3.25 4.05 -2.54
CA GLU A 233 4.14 3.59 -1.47
C GLU A 233 5.00 2.40 -1.93
N ALA A 234 4.38 1.41 -2.55
CA ALA A 234 5.07 0.25 -3.07
C ALA A 234 6.09 0.62 -4.16
N ILE A 235 5.78 1.60 -5.04
CA ILE A 235 6.72 2.12 -6.03
C ILE A 235 7.92 2.81 -5.36
N VAL A 236 7.67 3.60 -4.32
CA VAL A 236 8.72 4.30 -3.59
C VAL A 236 9.68 3.31 -2.92
N ASP A 237 9.13 2.27 -2.29
CA ASP A 237 9.88 1.28 -1.53
C ASP A 237 10.60 0.27 -2.42
N HIS A 238 9.91 -0.28 -3.42
CA HIS A 238 10.39 -1.42 -4.20
C HIS A 238 10.72 -1.10 -5.67
N GLY A 239 10.38 0.09 -6.16
CA GLY A 239 10.53 0.45 -7.57
C GLY A 239 9.34 0.01 -8.42
N ASP A 240 9.55 -0.20 -9.71
CA ASP A 240 8.43 -0.40 -10.64
C ASP A 240 7.61 -1.66 -10.31
N LEU A 241 6.30 -1.49 -10.15
CA LEU A 241 5.34 -2.59 -10.09
C LEU A 241 4.86 -2.86 -11.52
N ALA A 242 5.64 -3.68 -12.23
CA ALA A 242 5.38 -3.99 -13.63
C ALA A 242 3.97 -4.60 -13.80
N LEU A 243 3.14 -3.92 -14.60
CA LEU A 243 1.84 -4.42 -14.98
C LEU A 243 2.00 -5.55 -15.99
N SER A 244 1.32 -6.67 -15.77
CA SER A 244 1.26 -7.75 -16.75
C SER A 244 0.71 -7.23 -18.08
N GLU A 245 1.38 -7.52 -19.19
CA GLU A 245 0.92 -7.17 -20.53
C GLU A 245 -0.49 -7.71 -20.81
N LEU A 246 -0.83 -8.88 -20.25
CA LEU A 246 -2.15 -9.49 -20.35
C LEU A 246 -3.24 -8.66 -19.66
N MET A 247 -2.88 -7.98 -18.57
CA MET A 247 -3.80 -7.17 -17.76
C MET A 247 -3.83 -5.70 -18.17
N ALA A 248 -2.86 -5.24 -18.98
CA ALA A 248 -2.77 -3.86 -19.45
C ALA A 248 -4.08 -3.28 -20.02
N PRO A 249 -4.92 -4.03 -20.77
CA PRO A 249 -6.19 -3.51 -21.28
C PRO A 249 -7.23 -3.15 -20.19
N PHE A 250 -7.07 -3.64 -18.96
CA PHE A 250 -8.00 -3.40 -17.85
C PHE A 250 -7.53 -2.32 -16.87
N ALA A 251 -6.28 -1.86 -17.00
CA ALA A 251 -5.73 -0.81 -16.16
C ALA A 251 -5.12 0.28 -17.07
N PRO A 252 -5.98 1.05 -17.79
CA PRO A 252 -5.50 2.13 -18.62
C PRO A 252 -4.72 3.14 -17.77
N PRO A 253 -3.66 3.76 -18.32
CA PRO A 253 -2.94 4.80 -17.61
C PRO A 253 -3.88 5.98 -17.31
N PRO A 254 -3.67 6.69 -16.19
CA PRO A 254 -4.45 7.88 -15.88
C PRO A 254 -4.24 8.95 -16.94
N GLU A 255 -5.26 9.76 -17.17
CA GLU A 255 -5.14 10.95 -18.02
C GLU A 255 -4.09 11.89 -17.43
N ARG A 256 -3.28 12.48 -18.30
CA ARG A 256 -2.24 13.42 -17.86
C ARG A 256 -2.82 14.81 -17.73
N ASP A 257 -2.70 15.40 -16.56
CA ASP A 257 -3.11 16.77 -16.29
C ASP A 257 -2.01 17.56 -15.56
N THR A 258 -2.26 18.86 -15.41
CA THR A 258 -1.41 19.77 -14.65
C THR A 258 -2.04 20.18 -13.32
N LEU A 259 -3.05 19.44 -12.83
CA LEU A 259 -3.81 19.74 -11.61
C LEU A 259 -4.36 21.18 -11.57
N GLY A 260 -4.74 21.73 -12.73
CA GLY A 260 -5.22 23.11 -12.88
C GLY A 260 -4.12 24.19 -12.89
N LEU A 261 -2.84 23.81 -12.91
CA LEU A 261 -1.69 24.71 -13.05
C LEU A 261 -1.30 24.86 -14.53
N ASP A 262 -0.58 25.92 -14.89
CA ASP A 262 -0.07 26.07 -16.26
C ASP A 262 0.97 25.01 -16.62
N LYS A 263 1.90 24.75 -15.69
CA LYS A 263 3.00 23.78 -15.79
C LYS A 263 3.43 23.29 -14.42
N ILE A 264 3.77 22.01 -14.35
CA ILE A 264 4.41 21.40 -13.19
C ILE A 264 5.89 21.14 -13.54
N PHE A 265 6.81 21.57 -12.69
CA PHE A 265 8.25 21.36 -12.88
C PHE A 265 8.80 20.43 -11.79
N MET A 266 9.54 19.41 -12.21
CA MET A 266 10.29 18.54 -11.31
C MET A 266 11.77 18.85 -11.43
N ILE A 267 12.35 19.33 -10.34
CA ILE A 267 13.76 19.66 -10.24
C ILE A 267 14.51 18.44 -9.72
N ASN A 268 15.47 17.93 -10.48
CA ASN A 268 16.30 16.81 -10.03
C ASN A 268 17.75 16.96 -10.46
N LEU A 269 18.66 16.57 -9.56
CA LEU A 269 20.10 16.55 -9.84
C LEU A 269 20.42 15.53 -10.93
N LYS A 270 21.19 15.93 -11.95
CA LYS A 270 21.63 15.02 -13.03
C LYS A 270 22.27 13.74 -12.52
N ARG A 271 23.05 13.83 -11.44
CA ARG A 271 23.74 12.69 -10.80
C ARG A 271 22.82 11.77 -9.98
N ARG A 272 21.51 12.07 -9.86
CA ARG A 272 20.51 11.23 -9.17
C ARG A 272 19.44 10.74 -10.15
N PRO A 273 19.82 9.91 -11.15
CA PRO A 273 18.85 9.34 -12.08
C PRO A 273 17.88 8.36 -11.38
N ASP A 274 18.29 7.75 -10.27
CA ASP A 274 17.48 6.88 -9.41
C ASP A 274 16.25 7.60 -8.86
N ARG A 275 16.44 8.77 -8.24
CA ARG A 275 15.34 9.58 -7.71
C ARG A 275 14.44 10.13 -8.81
N ARG A 276 15.05 10.50 -9.95
CA ARG A 276 14.31 10.94 -11.13
C ARG A 276 13.37 9.86 -11.61
N LEU A 277 13.87 8.64 -11.77
CA LEU A 277 13.09 7.50 -12.26
C LEU A 277 11.90 7.25 -11.33
N LYS A 278 12.15 7.13 -10.02
CA LYS A 278 11.09 6.95 -9.01
C LYS A 278 10.03 8.05 -9.07
N MET A 279 10.44 9.32 -9.11
CA MET A 279 9.50 10.44 -9.18
C MET A 279 8.68 10.44 -10.48
N MET A 280 9.30 10.12 -11.62
CA MET A 280 8.57 10.00 -12.88
C MET A 280 7.58 8.83 -12.87
N GLN A 281 7.90 7.72 -12.21
CA GLN A 281 6.95 6.63 -11.99
C GLN A 281 5.77 7.08 -11.12
N CYS A 282 6.01 7.83 -10.04
CA CYS A 282 4.94 8.42 -9.24
C CYS A 282 4.06 9.37 -10.07
N PHE A 283 4.63 10.23 -10.90
CA PHE A 283 3.86 11.11 -11.78
C PHE A 283 3.04 10.35 -12.81
N ASN A 284 3.60 9.30 -13.41
CA ASN A 284 2.85 8.44 -14.34
C ASN A 284 1.67 7.76 -13.63
N GLN A 285 1.86 7.32 -12.38
CA GLN A 285 0.81 6.70 -11.57
C GLN A 285 -0.29 7.69 -11.15
N LEU A 286 0.07 8.96 -10.96
CA LEU A 286 -0.86 10.03 -10.57
C LEU A 286 -1.48 10.78 -11.76
N GLY A 287 -1.03 10.50 -13.00
CA GLY A 287 -1.45 11.30 -14.15
C GLY A 287 -0.90 12.73 -14.15
N ILE A 288 0.25 12.99 -13.51
CA ILE A 288 0.81 14.34 -13.42
C ILE A 288 1.74 14.61 -14.62
N GLU A 289 1.43 15.64 -15.40
CA GLU A 289 2.29 16.16 -16.46
C GLU A 289 3.39 17.08 -15.90
N ALA A 290 4.51 16.47 -15.50
CA ALA A 290 5.67 17.20 -15.01
C ALA A 290 6.79 17.35 -16.05
N ILE A 291 7.37 18.56 -16.12
CA ILE A 291 8.56 18.87 -16.90
C ILE A 291 9.81 18.70 -16.03
N ASN A 292 10.71 17.82 -16.43
CA ASN A 292 12.00 17.66 -15.77
C ASN A 292 12.91 18.87 -16.03
N VAL A 293 13.46 19.44 -14.95
CA VAL A 293 14.45 20.51 -14.97
C VAL A 293 15.72 20.04 -14.26
N GLU A 294 16.84 20.12 -14.95
CA GLU A 294 18.14 19.75 -14.39
C GLU A 294 18.54 20.74 -13.27
N ALA A 295 18.65 20.22 -12.04
CA ALA A 295 19.07 20.99 -10.88
C ALA A 295 20.56 21.35 -10.96
N VAL A 296 20.92 22.51 -10.42
CA VAL A 296 22.30 22.93 -10.18
C VAL A 296 22.87 22.14 -9.01
N ASP A 297 23.93 21.37 -9.28
CA ASP A 297 24.60 20.59 -8.25
C ASP A 297 25.54 21.46 -7.43
N GLY A 298 25.20 21.68 -6.16
CA GLY A 298 26.04 22.43 -5.23
C GLY A 298 27.47 21.89 -5.09
N ARG A 299 27.71 20.59 -5.40
CA ARG A 299 29.06 20.02 -5.40
C ARG A 299 29.96 20.55 -6.53
N GLN A 300 29.35 21.11 -7.57
CA GLN A 300 30.06 21.68 -8.72
C GLN A 300 30.21 23.21 -8.59
N LEU A 301 29.63 23.80 -7.55
CA LEU A 301 29.75 25.24 -7.28
C LEU A 301 31.02 25.55 -6.48
N ASN A 302 31.62 26.69 -6.81
CA ASN A 302 32.69 27.31 -6.05
C ASN A 302 32.57 28.84 -6.18
N GLU A 303 33.33 29.57 -5.37
CA GLU A 303 33.25 31.04 -5.31
C GLU A 303 33.56 31.70 -6.67
N SER A 304 34.59 31.22 -7.37
CA SER A 304 34.96 31.74 -8.71
C SER A 304 33.83 31.58 -9.73
N LEU A 305 33.14 30.43 -9.72
CA LEU A 305 32.00 30.18 -10.60
C LEU A 305 30.83 31.11 -10.26
N LEU A 306 30.52 31.30 -8.97
CA LEU A 306 29.47 32.21 -8.52
C LEU A 306 29.78 33.66 -8.92
N GLU A 307 31.02 34.10 -8.74
CA GLU A 307 31.48 35.42 -9.18
C GLU A 307 31.36 35.60 -10.70
N SER A 308 31.73 34.58 -11.48
CA SER A 308 31.59 34.61 -12.95
C SER A 308 30.13 34.70 -13.41
N MET A 309 29.20 34.19 -12.60
CA MET A 309 27.75 34.30 -12.81
C MET A 309 27.18 35.62 -12.27
N GLY A 310 28.00 36.50 -11.69
CA GLY A 310 27.57 37.75 -11.07
C GLY A 310 26.80 37.56 -9.75
N ILE A 311 26.87 36.37 -9.14
CA ILE A 311 26.14 36.03 -7.93
C ILE A 311 27.03 36.33 -6.73
N ARG A 312 26.57 37.23 -5.86
CA ARG A 312 27.23 37.54 -4.59
C ARG A 312 26.24 37.36 -3.45
N MET A 313 26.70 36.68 -2.40
CA MET A 313 25.95 36.61 -1.15
C MET A 313 25.92 38.01 -0.51
N LEU A 314 24.79 38.41 0.06
CA LEU A 314 24.73 39.68 0.75
C LEU A 314 25.72 39.71 1.93
N PRO A 315 26.46 40.82 2.12
CA PRO A 315 27.33 40.98 3.28
C PRO A 315 26.52 40.80 4.57
N ASN A 316 27.04 39.99 5.50
CA ASN A 316 26.43 39.70 6.80
C ASN A 316 25.08 38.96 6.74
N TYR A 317 24.74 38.31 5.61
CA TYR A 317 23.60 37.41 5.59
C TYR A 317 23.91 36.12 6.35
N GLU A 318 23.05 35.81 7.33
CA GLU A 318 23.01 34.53 8.02
C GLU A 318 21.59 33.97 7.92
N ASP A 319 21.48 32.66 7.74
CA ASP A 319 20.16 32.04 7.75
C ASP A 319 19.50 32.21 9.14
N PRO A 320 18.17 32.43 9.21
CA PRO A 320 17.48 32.70 10.47
C PRO A 320 17.55 31.57 11.48
N TYR A 321 17.70 30.31 11.04
CA TYR A 321 17.57 29.11 11.87
C TYR A 321 18.91 28.57 12.35
N HIS A 322 19.90 28.43 11.46
CA HIS A 322 21.22 27.89 11.80
C HIS A 322 22.28 28.96 12.01
N LYS A 323 21.96 30.25 11.80
CA LYS A 323 22.87 31.39 12.04
C LYS A 323 24.23 31.22 11.35
N ARG A 324 24.19 30.72 10.12
CA ARG A 324 25.38 30.53 9.28
C ARG A 324 25.15 31.02 7.85
N PRO A 325 26.22 31.26 7.08
CA PRO A 325 26.12 31.44 5.64
C PRO A 325 25.48 30.23 4.94
N LEU A 326 24.92 30.48 3.75
CA LEU A 326 24.38 29.41 2.92
C LEU A 326 25.49 28.47 2.44
N THR A 327 25.23 27.18 2.51
CA THR A 327 26.05 26.14 1.89
C THR A 327 25.93 26.20 0.38
N MET A 328 26.93 25.67 -0.33
CA MET A 328 26.85 25.48 -1.78
C MET A 328 25.65 24.61 -2.21
N GLY A 329 25.21 23.67 -1.37
CA GLY A 329 23.98 22.91 -1.59
C GLY A 329 22.73 23.78 -1.58
N GLU A 330 22.61 24.69 -0.60
CA GLU A 330 21.51 25.65 -0.50
C GLU A 330 21.53 26.66 -1.66
N ILE A 331 22.72 27.12 -2.07
CA ILE A 331 22.89 27.98 -3.26
C ILE A 331 22.50 27.23 -4.53
N GLY A 332 22.92 25.97 -4.69
CA GLY A 332 22.51 25.13 -5.82
C GLY A 332 21.00 24.91 -5.88
N CYS A 333 20.34 24.72 -4.74
CA CYS A 333 18.89 24.68 -4.64
C CYS A 333 18.26 25.98 -5.14
N PHE A 334 18.70 27.13 -4.62
CA PHE A 334 18.24 28.45 -5.06
C PHE A 334 18.37 28.63 -6.57
N LEU A 335 19.55 28.34 -7.14
CA LEU A 335 19.79 28.49 -8.57
C LEU A 335 18.94 27.55 -9.42
N SER A 336 18.62 26.36 -8.91
CA SER A 336 17.70 25.44 -9.57
C SER A 336 16.29 26.01 -9.66
N HIS A 337 15.79 26.59 -8.57
CA HIS A 337 14.49 27.27 -8.56
C HIS A 337 14.50 28.55 -9.41
N TYR A 338 15.59 29.31 -9.39
CA TYR A 338 15.76 30.50 -10.22
C TYR A 338 15.70 30.16 -11.72
N LYS A 339 16.31 29.05 -12.16
CA LYS A 339 16.18 28.56 -13.54
C LYS A 339 14.73 28.28 -13.93
N VAL A 340 13.93 27.72 -13.02
CA VAL A 340 12.49 27.54 -13.26
C VAL A 340 11.79 28.88 -13.36
N TRP A 341 12.07 29.81 -12.44
CA TRP A 341 11.48 31.16 -12.48
C TRP A 341 11.78 31.91 -13.78
N GLN A 342 13.02 31.81 -14.29
CA GLN A 342 13.40 32.37 -15.58
C GLN A 342 12.60 31.77 -16.76
N LYS A 343 12.18 30.50 -16.67
CA LYS A 343 11.32 29.87 -17.69
C LYS A 343 9.87 30.36 -17.60
N VAL A 344 9.41 30.74 -16.41
CA VAL A 344 8.03 31.20 -16.15
C VAL A 344 7.87 32.69 -16.48
N ARG A 345 8.89 33.52 -16.24
CA ARG A 345 8.87 34.98 -16.44
C ARG A 345 8.42 35.48 -17.83
N PRO A 346 8.85 34.90 -18.97
CA PRO A 346 8.47 35.41 -20.29
C PRO A 346 7.00 35.12 -20.68
N LEU A 347 6.28 34.35 -19.88
CA LEU A 347 4.98 33.78 -20.25
C LEU A 347 3.78 34.49 -19.58
N ASN A 348 3.99 35.63 -18.87
CA ASN A 348 2.94 36.41 -18.21
C ASN A 348 1.99 35.57 -17.32
N TYR A 349 2.51 34.55 -16.62
CA TYR A 349 1.72 33.75 -15.70
C TYR A 349 1.32 34.57 -14.47
N ILE A 350 0.03 34.58 -14.15
CA ILE A 350 -0.57 35.44 -13.12
C ILE A 350 -0.38 34.85 -11.70
N HIS A 351 -0.07 33.55 -11.58
CA HIS A 351 0.13 32.89 -10.28
C HIS A 351 1.23 31.81 -10.34
N SER A 352 2.41 32.06 -9.77
CA SER A 352 3.43 31.02 -9.55
C SER A 352 3.33 30.49 -8.11
N GLN A 353 2.85 29.27 -7.93
CA GLN A 353 3.01 28.55 -6.67
C GLN A 353 4.22 27.62 -6.77
N SER A 354 5.26 27.87 -5.96
CA SER A 354 6.36 26.92 -5.78
C SER A 354 5.98 25.92 -4.68
N CYS A 355 5.54 24.72 -5.05
CA CYS A 355 5.35 23.65 -4.09
C CYS A 355 6.70 22.95 -3.84
N ARG A 356 7.17 22.89 -2.59
CA ARG A 356 8.36 22.10 -2.20
C ARG A 356 8.01 20.61 -2.19
N LEU A 357 7.89 20.00 -3.36
CA LEU A 357 7.80 18.54 -3.51
C LEU A 357 9.20 17.92 -3.50
N CYS A 358 9.88 18.01 -2.35
CA CYS A 358 11.13 17.28 -2.08
C CYS A 358 10.84 16.16 -1.08
N TYR A 359 10.39 14.97 -1.53
CA TYR A 359 10.38 13.65 -0.84
C TYR A 359 9.93 13.54 0.66
N PHE A 360 9.61 14.62 1.34
CA PHE A 360 9.42 14.74 2.79
C PHE A 360 8.14 15.51 3.16
N CYS A 361 7.42 16.05 2.17
CA CYS A 361 6.35 17.05 2.38
C CYS A 361 4.93 16.56 2.02
N PHE A 362 4.63 15.26 2.12
CA PHE A 362 3.24 14.82 2.10
C PHE A 362 2.54 14.93 3.47
N GLY A 363 3.26 15.21 4.56
CA GLY A 363 2.71 15.23 5.93
C GLY A 363 2.47 16.60 6.58
N ALA A 364 2.72 17.74 5.91
CA ALA A 364 2.67 19.06 6.58
C ALA A 364 2.30 20.20 5.62
N LEU A 365 1.04 20.27 5.19
CA LEU A 365 0.48 21.41 4.46
C LEU A 365 -0.30 22.33 5.40
N GLN A 366 0.44 23.05 6.25
CA GLN A 366 -0.04 24.28 6.89
C GLN A 366 1.18 25.01 7.46
N THR A 367 1.69 26.03 6.76
CA THR A 367 2.10 27.35 7.30
C THR A 367 3.03 28.12 6.33
N ASN A 368 2.62 29.35 6.05
CA ASN A 368 3.39 30.58 5.76
C ASN A 368 4.48 30.59 4.67
N LEU A 369 4.13 31.26 3.56
CA LEU A 369 4.96 31.53 2.37
C LEU A 369 5.32 33.03 2.22
N ALA A 370 5.65 33.71 3.31
CA ALA A 370 6.10 35.11 3.25
C ALA A 370 7.46 35.27 3.94
N ASN A 371 8.40 35.85 3.20
CA ASN A 371 9.78 36.20 3.58
C ASN A 371 10.79 35.06 3.46
N LEU A 372 11.50 34.97 2.33
CA LEU A 372 12.84 34.35 2.24
C LEU A 372 13.35 34.50 0.80
N PHE A 373 14.03 35.61 0.43
CA PHE A 373 15.09 35.60 -0.61
C PHE A 373 15.94 36.89 -0.54
N PRO A 374 17.26 36.82 -0.27
CA PRO A 374 18.16 37.97 -0.17
C PRO A 374 19.27 37.91 -1.23
N PHE A 375 18.92 37.90 -2.51
CA PHE A 375 19.91 37.97 -3.60
C PHE A 375 19.65 39.19 -4.47
N ASN A 376 20.70 39.99 -4.70
CA ASN A 376 20.70 41.02 -5.73
C ASN A 376 21.29 40.39 -7.00
N ILE A 377 20.44 40.21 -8.02
CA ILE A 377 20.86 39.73 -9.34
C ILE A 377 20.96 40.98 -10.21
N GLY A 378 22.17 41.34 -10.63
CA GLY A 378 22.38 42.43 -11.58
C GLY A 378 21.58 42.17 -12.86
N ILE A 379 20.70 43.10 -13.21
CA ILE A 379 19.99 43.14 -14.50
C ILE A 379 20.93 43.72 -15.54
#